data_AF-A0A351WDP4-F1
#
_entry.id   AF-A0A351WDP4-F1
#
_cell.length_a   1.000
_cell.length_b   1.000
_cell.length_c   1.000
_cell.angle_alpha   90.00
_cell.angle_beta   90.00
_cell.angle_gamma   90.00
#
_symmetry.space_group_name_H-M   'P 1'
#
loop_
_entity.id
_entity.type
_entity.pdbx_description
1 polymer ?
#
loop_
_entity_poly.entity_id
_entity_poly.type
_entity_poly.pdbx_seq_one_letter_code
_entity_poly.pdbx_strand_id
1 'polypeptide(L)'
;MNARRKSLALVAALALAWISRPLQAQITMQVDGIPGDSMQSGHTNWIDCRMFMQTVIRSGADPASHYITLWKDVDRASPLLHERIAAQSSVPRVVMNLTRLEGGQTLYYEIVFSNVTFTTVRFVLNGVNDVEEIGFLYQMVQWTYYVNPDLPEPSIYADTAVNRTGYVTNDIDQDGLTDIVDPDDDDDRFSDADELIAGTAADDPASFLRVTFIQTSVTNALLEWTSRPGRWYRIHQAGSVDGPYAPSSPALIYSQGDDVTSTEVPISPLAQFYRVTVENL
;
A
#
# COMPACT_ATOMS: atom_id res chain seq x y z
N MET A 1 50.24 -0.36 -67.61
CA MET A 1 49.08 -1.27 -67.45
C MET A 1 49.10 -1.85 -66.04
N ASN A 2 47.93 -2.00 -65.43
CA ASN A 2 47.61 -2.50 -64.09
C ASN A 2 47.67 -1.50 -62.92
N ALA A 3 46.67 -0.61 -62.90
CA ALA A 3 46.23 0.09 -61.71
C ALA A 3 45.60 -0.91 -60.71
N ARG A 4 46.26 -1.12 -59.56
CA ARG A 4 45.66 -1.81 -58.41
C ARG A 4 44.76 -0.84 -57.66
N ARG A 5 43.44 -0.97 -57.83
CA ARG A 5 42.44 -0.36 -56.94
C ARG A 5 42.58 -0.96 -55.55
N LYS A 6 43.00 -0.16 -54.57
CA LYS A 6 42.84 -0.48 -53.14
C LYS A 6 41.62 0.29 -52.65
N SER A 7 40.49 -0.39 -52.54
CA SER A 7 39.29 0.09 -51.86
C SER A 7 39.56 0.16 -50.36
N LEU A 8 39.63 1.38 -49.80
CA LEU A 8 39.50 1.58 -48.36
C LEU A 8 38.02 1.49 -48.01
N ALA A 9 37.64 0.45 -47.28
CA ALA A 9 36.36 0.41 -46.59
C ALA A 9 36.42 1.40 -45.42
N LEU A 10 35.61 2.45 -45.49
CA LEU A 10 35.38 3.37 -44.39
C LEU A 10 34.52 2.63 -43.35
N VAL A 11 35.13 1.97 -42.38
CA VAL A 11 34.41 1.49 -41.19
C VAL A 11 34.17 2.72 -40.32
N ALA A 12 33.03 3.36 -40.52
CA ALA A 12 32.50 4.31 -39.56
C ALA A 12 32.20 3.52 -38.28
N ALA A 13 33.11 3.60 -37.31
CA ALA A 13 32.80 3.21 -35.96
C ALA A 13 31.69 4.16 -35.47
N LEU A 14 30.44 3.67 -35.50
CA LEU A 14 29.41 4.18 -34.60
C LEU A 14 29.96 3.92 -33.20
N ALA A 15 30.65 4.90 -32.65
CA ALA A 15 30.70 5.05 -31.21
C ALA A 15 29.24 5.26 -30.81
N LEU A 16 28.54 4.19 -30.43
CA LEU A 16 27.49 4.32 -29.45
C LEU A 16 28.17 4.97 -28.26
N ALA A 17 28.08 6.30 -28.19
CA ALA A 17 28.14 6.97 -26.93
C ALA A 17 27.07 6.25 -26.10
N TRP A 18 27.54 5.44 -25.16
CA TRP A 18 26.76 5.11 -23.98
C TRP A 18 26.51 6.46 -23.31
N ILE A 19 25.52 7.19 -23.81
CA ILE A 19 24.90 8.25 -23.06
C ILE A 19 24.27 7.47 -21.93
N SER A 20 24.93 7.45 -20.78
CA SER A 20 24.28 7.13 -19.52
C SER A 20 23.09 8.06 -19.43
N ARG A 21 21.91 7.60 -19.86
CA ARG A 21 20.68 8.31 -19.56
C ARG A 21 20.61 8.32 -18.05
N PRO A 22 20.45 9.49 -17.40
CA PRO A 22 20.20 9.47 -15.98
C PRO A 22 19.00 8.55 -15.74
N LEU A 23 19.14 7.63 -14.79
CA LEU A 23 18.07 6.71 -14.42
C LEU A 23 16.84 7.56 -14.04
N GLN A 24 15.86 7.66 -14.93
CA GLN A 24 14.68 8.47 -14.68
C GLN A 24 13.71 7.63 -13.85
N ALA A 25 13.67 7.92 -12.55
CA ALA A 25 12.63 7.42 -11.66
C ALA A 25 11.49 8.45 -11.61
N GLN A 26 10.26 7.96 -11.65
CA GLN A 26 9.07 8.74 -11.33
C GLN A 26 8.67 8.46 -9.89
N ILE A 27 8.23 9.51 -9.19
CA ILE A 27 7.74 9.45 -7.82
C ILE A 27 6.25 9.78 -7.86
N THR A 28 5.39 8.86 -7.45
CA THR A 28 3.96 9.08 -7.32
C THR A 28 3.52 8.83 -5.88
N MET A 29 2.49 9.57 -5.44
CA MET A 29 1.97 9.51 -4.08
C MET A 29 0.45 9.32 -4.09
N GLN A 30 -0.03 8.27 -3.44
CA GLN A 30 -1.45 8.13 -3.09
C GLN A 30 -1.67 8.66 -1.69
N VAL A 31 -2.74 9.43 -1.50
CA VAL A 31 -3.18 9.86 -0.18
C VAL A 31 -4.65 9.49 -0.03
N ASP A 32 -5.01 8.79 1.04
CA ASP A 32 -6.39 8.35 1.25
C ASP A 32 -7.38 9.53 1.27
N GLY A 33 -8.34 9.48 0.36
CA GLY A 33 -9.36 10.51 0.18
C GLY A 33 -8.86 11.83 -0.40
N ILE A 34 -7.64 11.90 -0.96
CA ILE A 34 -7.09 13.09 -1.62
C ILE A 34 -6.59 12.71 -3.01
N PRO A 35 -7.40 12.90 -4.07
CA PRO A 35 -6.96 12.61 -5.44
C PRO A 35 -5.98 13.68 -5.94
N GLY A 36 -4.97 13.25 -6.70
CA GLY A 36 -4.07 14.10 -7.49
C GLY A 36 -4.39 14.08 -9.00
N ASP A 37 -3.50 14.64 -9.82
CA ASP A 37 -3.68 14.78 -11.27
C ASP A 37 -2.92 13.78 -12.15
N SER A 38 -2.18 12.83 -11.57
CA SER A 38 -1.35 11.91 -12.35
C SER A 38 -2.17 11.12 -13.36
N MET A 39 -1.67 11.08 -14.59
CA MET A 39 -2.22 10.30 -15.71
C MET A 39 -1.40 9.03 -15.98
N GLN A 40 -0.46 8.70 -15.10
CA GLN A 40 0.40 7.54 -15.30
C GLN A 40 -0.39 6.23 -15.22
N SER A 41 -0.06 5.28 -16.12
CA SER A 41 -0.61 3.93 -16.07
C SER A 41 -0.29 3.28 -14.73
N GLY A 42 -1.28 2.73 -14.04
CA GLY A 42 -1.11 2.14 -12.70
C GLY A 42 -1.10 3.15 -11.54
N HIS A 43 -1.03 4.46 -11.80
CA HIS A 43 -1.03 5.53 -10.78
C HIS A 43 -1.99 6.68 -11.15
N THR A 44 -3.09 6.35 -11.83
CA THR A 44 -4.06 7.37 -12.24
C THR A 44 -4.74 8.01 -11.02
N ASN A 45 -4.86 9.35 -11.01
CA ASN A 45 -5.33 10.17 -9.88
C ASN A 45 -4.44 10.15 -8.64
N TRP A 46 -3.20 9.67 -8.76
CA TRP A 46 -2.18 9.89 -7.73
C TRP A 46 -1.59 11.29 -7.88
N ILE A 47 -0.80 11.71 -6.91
CA ILE A 47 -0.08 12.98 -6.92
C ILE A 47 1.31 12.73 -7.53
N ASP A 48 1.64 13.45 -8.61
CA ASP A 48 2.99 13.44 -9.16
C ASP A 48 3.93 14.26 -8.27
N CYS A 49 5.04 13.64 -7.85
CA CYS A 49 6.01 14.23 -6.96
C CYS A 49 7.34 14.47 -7.68
N ARG A 50 7.90 15.66 -7.49
CA ARG A 50 9.19 16.06 -8.05
C ARG A 50 10.35 15.55 -7.23
N MET A 51 10.19 15.50 -5.90
CA MET A 51 11.22 15.09 -4.97
C MET A 51 10.60 14.56 -3.68
N PHE A 52 11.28 13.58 -3.09
CA PHE A 52 11.01 13.10 -1.75
C PHE A 52 12.33 13.07 -0.97
N MET A 53 12.31 13.58 0.26
CA MET A 53 13.41 13.53 1.19
C MET A 53 12.89 12.99 2.52
N GLN A 54 13.58 11.98 3.04
CA GLN A 54 13.38 11.47 4.39
C GLN A 54 14.70 11.50 5.12
N THR A 55 14.70 12.05 6.33
CA THR A 55 15.84 12.01 7.24
C THR A 55 15.45 11.24 8.49
N VAL A 56 16.23 10.22 8.84
CA VAL A 56 16.09 9.46 10.08
C VAL A 56 17.33 9.73 10.93
N ILE A 57 17.16 10.35 12.09
CA ILE A 57 18.26 10.75 12.98
C ILE A 57 18.01 10.17 14.36
N ARG A 58 18.94 9.37 14.87
CA ARG A 58 18.93 8.93 16.28
C ARG A 58 19.98 9.70 17.08
N SER A 59 19.58 10.30 18.19
CA SER A 59 20.48 10.97 19.13
C SER A 59 20.40 10.29 20.49
N GLY A 60 21.44 9.53 20.86
CA GLY A 60 21.50 8.87 22.17
C GLY A 60 20.47 7.74 22.35
N ALA A 61 19.88 7.68 23.54
CA ALA A 61 18.93 6.65 23.93
C ALA A 61 17.50 6.89 23.43
N ASP A 62 17.21 8.10 22.93
CA ASP A 62 15.88 8.47 22.45
C ASP A 62 15.54 7.75 21.13
N PRO A 63 14.24 7.57 20.83
CA PRO A 63 13.79 7.09 19.52
C PRO A 63 14.29 7.97 18.38
N ALA A 64 14.42 7.38 17.20
CA ALA A 64 14.82 8.13 16.00
C ALA A 64 13.78 9.21 15.67
N SER A 65 14.27 10.40 15.32
CA SER A 65 13.47 11.49 14.74
C SER A 65 13.40 11.32 13.24
N HIS A 66 12.19 11.45 12.69
CA HIS A 66 11.95 11.33 11.26
C HIS A 66 11.46 12.66 10.71
N TYR A 67 12.09 13.13 9.64
CA TYR A 67 11.74 14.37 8.95
C TYR A 67 11.42 14.06 7.50
N ILE A 68 10.19 14.40 7.08
CA ILE A 68 9.73 14.25 5.70
C ILE A 68 9.61 15.61 5.04
N THR A 69 10.16 15.71 3.84
CA THR A 69 9.93 16.84 2.94
C THR A 69 9.70 16.31 1.54
N LEU A 70 8.57 16.68 0.96
CA LEU A 70 8.17 16.30 -0.39
C LEU A 70 7.94 17.55 -1.22
N TRP A 71 8.33 17.52 -2.49
CA TRP A 71 7.98 18.57 -3.45
C TRP A 71 7.07 18.01 -4.53
N LYS A 72 5.95 18.68 -4.79
CA LYS A 72 5.00 18.35 -5.86
C LYS A 72 4.69 19.57 -6.71
N ASP A 73 4.14 19.34 -7.90
CA ASP A 73 3.49 20.40 -8.69
C ASP A 73 2.19 20.84 -8.02
N VAL A 74 1.74 22.08 -8.20
CA VAL A 74 0.39 22.47 -7.78
C VAL A 74 -0.63 21.69 -8.62
N ASP A 75 -1.57 21.01 -7.98
CA ASP A 75 -2.57 20.17 -8.64
C ASP A 75 -3.91 20.16 -7.86
N ARG A 76 -4.87 19.31 -8.25
CA ARG A 76 -6.16 19.23 -7.54
C ARG A 76 -6.05 18.78 -6.07
N ALA A 77 -4.94 18.16 -5.65
CA ALA A 77 -4.74 17.74 -4.26
C ALA A 77 -4.36 18.91 -3.35
N SER A 78 -3.76 19.96 -3.90
CA SER A 78 -3.28 21.15 -3.18
C SER A 78 -4.30 21.72 -2.18
N PRO A 79 -5.53 22.11 -2.59
CA PRO A 79 -6.52 22.66 -1.64
C PRO A 79 -6.97 21.65 -0.56
N LEU A 80 -6.98 20.36 -0.87
CA LEU A 80 -7.39 19.31 0.07
C LEU A 80 -6.32 19.07 1.14
N LEU A 81 -5.04 19.15 0.77
CA LEU A 81 -3.93 19.07 1.71
C LEU A 81 -3.96 20.27 2.68
N HIS A 82 -4.25 21.47 2.18
CA HIS A 82 -4.47 22.65 3.02
C HIS A 82 -5.63 22.46 4.00
N GLU A 83 -6.74 21.90 3.53
CA GLU A 83 -7.91 21.60 4.37
C GLU A 83 -7.55 20.61 5.49
N ARG A 84 -6.82 19.53 5.19
CA ARG A 84 -6.41 18.55 6.23
C ARG A 84 -5.54 19.17 7.32
N ILE A 85 -4.62 20.06 6.95
CA ILE A 85 -3.79 20.79 7.92
C ILE A 85 -4.67 21.71 8.77
N ALA A 86 -5.56 22.48 8.14
CA ALA A 86 -6.44 23.41 8.84
C ALA A 86 -7.41 22.69 9.79
N ALA A 87 -7.88 21.50 9.40
CA ALA A 87 -8.74 20.64 10.20
C ALA A 87 -7.99 19.86 11.29
N GLN A 88 -6.65 19.86 11.26
CA GLN A 88 -5.81 19.03 12.12
C GLN A 88 -6.18 17.53 12.05
N SER A 89 -6.63 17.07 10.88
CA SER A 89 -7.08 15.70 10.66
C SER A 89 -5.96 14.83 10.13
N SER A 90 -5.89 13.58 10.59
CA SER A 90 -5.02 12.57 9.99
C SER A 90 -5.68 11.87 8.79
N VAL A 91 -4.87 11.20 7.99
CA VAL A 91 -5.30 10.30 6.92
C VAL A 91 -4.83 8.88 7.25
N PRO A 92 -5.63 7.83 6.99
CA PRO A 92 -5.23 6.48 7.35
C PRO A 92 -3.93 6.03 6.69
N ARG A 93 -3.74 6.35 5.40
CA ARG A 93 -2.60 5.88 4.63
C ARG A 93 -2.10 6.88 3.59
N VAL A 94 -0.78 6.90 3.42
CA VAL A 94 -0.08 7.51 2.28
C VAL A 94 0.88 6.48 1.68
N VAL A 95 0.81 6.27 0.36
CA VAL A 95 1.67 5.33 -0.36
C VAL A 95 2.54 6.10 -1.34
N MET A 96 3.84 5.84 -1.33
CA MET A 96 4.84 6.45 -2.22
C MET A 96 5.48 5.38 -3.10
N ASN A 97 5.41 5.54 -4.42
CA ASN A 97 6.01 4.60 -5.36
C ASN A 97 7.14 5.26 -6.15
N LEU A 98 8.30 4.62 -6.17
CA LEU A 98 9.41 4.97 -7.06
C LEU A 98 9.48 3.94 -8.20
N THR A 99 9.29 4.45 -9.40
CA THR A 99 9.12 3.63 -10.59
C THR A 99 10.19 4.00 -11.63
N ARG A 100 11.01 3.02 -12.05
CA ARG A 100 11.93 3.20 -13.18
C ARG A 100 11.13 3.23 -14.47
N LEU A 101 11.50 4.12 -15.38
CA LEU A 101 10.88 4.25 -16.70
C LEU A 101 11.74 3.64 -17.83
N GLU A 102 12.96 3.20 -17.54
CA GLU A 102 13.86 2.62 -18.53
C GLU A 102 13.58 1.13 -18.74
N GLY A 103 13.32 0.73 -19.99
CA GLY A 103 13.02 -0.66 -20.35
C GLY A 103 11.59 -1.11 -20.02
N GLY A 104 10.77 -0.24 -19.43
CA GLY A 104 9.41 -0.51 -18.96
C GLY A 104 9.08 0.32 -17.72
N GLN A 105 7.85 0.21 -17.23
CA GLN A 105 7.44 0.79 -15.96
C GLN A 105 7.67 -0.24 -14.86
N THR A 106 8.72 -0.05 -14.06
CA THR A 106 9.13 -1.03 -13.03
C THR A 106 9.17 -0.38 -11.65
N LEU A 107 8.26 -0.80 -10.77
CA LEU A 107 8.29 -0.45 -9.35
C LEU A 107 9.55 -1.07 -8.73
N TYR A 108 10.32 -0.27 -8.00
CA TYR A 108 11.52 -0.77 -7.30
C TYR A 108 11.60 -0.33 -5.85
N TYR A 109 10.79 0.65 -5.44
CA TYR A 109 10.69 1.07 -4.05
C TYR A 109 9.27 1.54 -3.74
N GLU A 110 8.70 1.03 -2.66
CA GLU A 110 7.42 1.46 -2.11
C GLU A 110 7.62 1.88 -0.65
N ILE A 111 6.97 2.97 -0.25
CA ILE A 111 6.94 3.44 1.12
C ILE A 111 5.49 3.65 1.52
N VAL A 112 5.03 2.93 2.53
CA VAL A 112 3.68 3.05 3.07
C VAL A 112 3.76 3.71 4.43
N PHE A 113 3.10 4.85 4.59
CA PHE A 113 2.97 5.56 5.85
C PHE A 113 1.55 5.39 6.39
N SER A 114 1.44 5.08 7.68
CA SER A 114 0.15 4.89 8.36
C SER A 114 -0.13 6.02 9.36
N ASN A 115 -1.40 6.39 9.45
CA ASN A 115 -1.92 7.47 10.30
C ASN A 115 -1.14 8.79 10.14
N VAL A 116 -1.19 9.30 8.92
CA VAL A 116 -0.40 10.46 8.48
C VAL A 116 -1.09 11.76 8.85
N THR A 117 -0.39 12.66 9.51
CA THR A 117 -0.84 14.03 9.78
C THR A 117 0.04 15.02 9.02
N PHE A 118 -0.54 15.71 8.05
CA PHE A 118 0.17 16.78 7.34
C PHE A 118 0.46 17.94 8.29
N THR A 119 1.69 18.45 8.23
CA THR A 119 2.17 19.52 9.14
C THR A 119 2.56 20.79 8.39
N THR A 120 2.94 20.66 7.12
CA THR A 120 3.39 21.78 6.31
C THR A 120 2.85 21.62 4.89
N VAL A 121 2.23 22.67 4.35
CA VAL A 121 2.05 22.89 2.92
C VAL A 121 2.50 24.32 2.64
N ARG A 122 3.50 24.48 1.76
CA ARG A 122 4.02 25.78 1.33
C ARG A 122 4.04 25.84 -0.19
N PHE A 123 3.32 26.77 -0.77
CA PHE A 123 3.34 27.02 -2.22
C PHE A 123 4.41 28.05 -2.60
N VAL A 124 5.07 27.81 -3.72
CA VAL A 124 5.92 28.75 -4.45
C VAL A 124 5.34 28.91 -5.84
N LEU A 125 4.60 30.00 -6.05
CA LEU A 125 3.96 30.32 -7.32
C LEU A 125 4.80 31.35 -8.07
N ASN A 126 5.25 31.01 -9.27
CA ASN A 126 6.02 31.89 -10.15
C ASN A 126 5.50 31.86 -11.61
N GLY A 127 4.43 31.11 -11.89
CA GLY A 127 3.78 31.00 -13.19
C GLY A 127 4.53 30.15 -14.21
N VAL A 128 5.64 29.50 -13.82
CA VAL A 128 6.47 28.64 -14.69
C VAL A 128 6.75 27.28 -14.05
N ASN A 129 7.03 27.27 -12.75
CA ASN A 129 7.30 26.11 -11.92
C ASN A 129 6.57 26.33 -10.59
N ASP A 130 5.25 26.23 -10.65
CA ASP A 130 4.40 26.32 -9.46
C ASP A 130 4.53 25.01 -8.69
N VAL A 131 5.20 25.08 -7.54
CA VAL A 131 5.56 23.92 -6.72
C VAL A 131 5.11 24.09 -5.28
N GLU A 132 4.91 22.96 -4.61
CA GLU A 132 4.53 22.90 -3.21
C GLU A 132 5.49 22.01 -2.43
N GLU A 133 5.93 22.52 -1.28
CA GLU A 133 6.66 21.77 -0.27
C GLU A 133 5.66 21.23 0.76
N ILE A 134 5.68 19.92 0.96
CA ILE A 134 4.80 19.18 1.87
C ILE A 134 5.65 18.52 2.96
N GLY A 135 5.21 18.68 4.20
CA GLY A 135 5.75 17.95 5.36
C GLY A 135 4.62 17.23 6.08
N PHE A 136 4.91 16.05 6.62
CA PHE A 136 3.96 15.29 7.42
C PHE A 136 4.66 14.45 8.49
N LEU A 137 3.88 14.12 9.51
CA LEU A 137 4.19 13.11 10.52
C LEU A 137 3.36 11.86 10.24
N TYR A 138 3.80 10.74 10.77
CA TYR A 138 3.14 9.45 10.62
C TYR A 138 3.39 8.61 11.86
N GLN A 139 2.55 7.61 12.09
CA GLN A 139 2.76 6.66 13.20
C GLN A 139 3.68 5.53 12.78
N MET A 140 3.42 4.94 11.62
CA MET A 140 4.16 3.78 11.12
C MET A 140 4.68 4.06 9.71
N VAL A 141 5.81 3.47 9.37
CA VAL A 141 6.31 3.46 7.98
C VAL A 141 6.86 2.09 7.64
N GLN A 142 6.38 1.55 6.54
CA GLN A 142 6.89 0.34 5.93
C GLN A 142 7.66 0.73 4.66
N TRP A 143 8.92 0.30 4.56
CA TRP A 143 9.68 0.39 3.32
C TRP A 143 9.81 -0.97 2.66
N THR A 144 9.59 -0.99 1.35
CA THR A 144 9.76 -2.18 0.53
C THR A 144 10.66 -1.87 -0.67
N TYR A 145 11.77 -2.59 -0.80
CA TYR A 145 12.63 -2.54 -2.00
C TYR A 145 12.44 -3.80 -2.84
N TYR A 146 12.26 -3.64 -4.15
CA TYR A 146 12.13 -4.74 -5.10
C TYR A 146 13.42 -4.86 -5.93
N VAL A 147 14.18 -5.94 -5.70
CA VAL A 147 15.39 -6.27 -6.49
C VAL A 147 15.00 -6.71 -7.91
N ASN A 148 13.90 -7.43 -8.05
CA ASN A 148 13.34 -7.88 -9.32
C ASN A 148 11.80 -7.75 -9.26
N PRO A 149 11.16 -6.98 -10.15
CA PRO A 149 9.70 -6.82 -10.15
C PRO A 149 8.93 -8.12 -10.42
N ASP A 150 9.59 -9.16 -10.95
CA ASP A 150 8.98 -10.45 -11.28
C ASP A 150 9.08 -11.49 -10.14
N LEU A 151 9.71 -11.14 -9.01
CA LEU A 151 9.77 -11.99 -7.82
C LEU A 151 8.85 -11.40 -6.74
N PRO A 152 7.81 -12.13 -6.29
CA PRO A 152 6.78 -11.62 -5.39
C PRO A 152 7.27 -11.40 -3.94
N GLU A 153 8.52 -11.72 -3.65
CA GLU A 153 9.09 -11.58 -2.31
C GLU A 153 9.80 -10.21 -2.19
N PRO A 154 9.33 -9.31 -1.32
CA PRO A 154 10.02 -8.05 -1.06
C PRO A 154 11.44 -8.35 -0.55
N SER A 155 12.45 -7.70 -1.13
CA SER A 155 13.83 -8.10 -0.87
C SER A 155 14.35 -7.68 0.51
N ILE A 156 13.73 -6.66 1.13
CA ILE A 156 13.96 -6.21 2.50
C ILE A 156 12.70 -5.49 2.98
N TYR A 157 12.14 -5.93 4.12
CA TYR A 157 11.12 -5.23 4.91
C TYR A 157 11.82 -4.49 6.06
N ALA A 158 11.49 -3.22 6.25
CA ALA A 158 11.82 -2.50 7.47
C ALA A 158 10.57 -1.74 7.90
N ASP A 159 10.21 -1.89 9.17
CA ASP A 159 9.20 -1.07 9.82
C ASP A 159 9.88 -0.20 10.88
N THR A 160 9.44 1.03 11.03
CA THR A 160 9.84 1.86 12.15
C THR A 160 8.68 2.74 12.52
N ALA A 161 7.99 2.40 13.59
CA ALA A 161 7.10 3.36 14.20
C ALA A 161 7.87 4.58 14.73
N VAL A 162 7.39 5.78 14.37
CA VAL A 162 8.00 7.03 14.82
C VAL A 162 7.39 7.40 16.15
N ASN A 163 8.07 7.00 17.23
CA ASN A 163 7.66 7.29 18.59
C ASN A 163 7.59 8.80 18.84
N ARG A 164 6.39 9.36 18.74
CA ARG A 164 6.03 10.63 19.38
C ARG A 164 6.28 10.45 20.87
N THR A 165 7.16 11.26 21.44
CA THR A 165 7.57 11.21 22.85
C THR A 165 6.33 11.19 23.75
N GLY A 166 6.06 10.05 24.41
CA GLY A 166 5.02 9.92 25.44
C GLY A 166 4.00 8.77 25.34
N TYR A 167 4.25 7.68 24.58
CA TYR A 167 3.36 6.51 24.59
C TYR A 167 3.88 5.38 25.50
N VAL A 168 2.96 4.74 26.22
CA VAL A 168 3.17 3.48 26.93
C VAL A 168 3.58 2.44 25.89
N THR A 169 4.71 1.78 26.06
CA THR A 169 5.08 0.61 25.27
C THR A 169 4.30 -0.56 25.82
N ASN A 170 3.16 -0.86 25.21
CA ASN A 170 2.52 -2.14 25.41
C ASN A 170 3.36 -3.22 24.70
N ASP A 171 3.30 -4.42 25.25
CA ASP A 171 3.97 -5.65 24.85
C ASP A 171 2.93 -6.73 25.20
N ILE A 172 1.95 -6.87 24.31
CA ILE A 172 0.69 -7.60 24.53
C ILE A 172 0.95 -9.10 24.70
N ASP A 173 1.80 -9.67 23.87
CA ASP A 173 2.15 -11.09 23.85
C ASP A 173 3.34 -11.46 24.77
N GLN A 174 4.10 -10.46 25.23
CA GLN A 174 5.28 -10.59 26.10
C GLN A 174 6.45 -11.33 25.46
N ASP A 175 6.62 -11.25 24.14
CA ASP A 175 7.75 -11.85 23.43
C ASP A 175 9.06 -11.03 23.56
N GLY A 176 8.95 -9.80 24.10
CA GLY A 176 10.05 -8.87 24.32
C GLY A 176 10.30 -7.89 23.17
N LEU A 177 9.45 -7.93 22.15
CA LEU A 177 9.14 -6.81 21.27
C LEU A 177 8.07 -5.95 21.96
N THR A 178 7.67 -4.87 21.32
CA THR A 178 6.57 -4.02 21.81
C THR A 178 5.60 -3.94 20.67
N ASP A 179 4.29 -3.76 20.91
CA ASP A 179 3.21 -3.69 19.90
C ASP A 179 3.45 -2.73 18.71
N ILE A 180 4.48 -1.91 18.84
CA ILE A 180 4.88 -0.86 17.93
C ILE A 180 5.92 -1.36 16.90
N VAL A 181 6.64 -2.44 17.21
CA VAL A 181 7.69 -3.06 16.39
C VAL A 181 7.53 -4.57 16.25
N ASP A 182 6.53 -5.13 16.93
CA ASP A 182 6.10 -6.50 16.77
C ASP A 182 5.25 -6.59 15.49
N PRO A 183 5.54 -7.52 14.56
CA PRO A 183 4.69 -7.73 13.39
C PRO A 183 3.43 -8.55 13.67
N ASP A 184 3.31 -9.12 14.86
CA ASP A 184 2.27 -10.05 15.31
C ASP A 184 2.01 -9.78 16.80
N ASP A 185 1.37 -8.64 17.09
CA ASP A 185 1.20 -8.06 18.44
C ASP A 185 0.59 -9.02 19.47
N ASP A 186 -0.08 -10.09 19.04
CA ASP A 186 -0.76 -11.07 19.89
C ASP A 186 -0.29 -12.53 19.73
N ASP A 187 0.77 -12.79 18.94
CA ASP A 187 1.36 -14.09 18.59
C ASP A 187 0.33 -15.15 18.12
N ASP A 188 -0.70 -14.70 17.38
CA ASP A 188 -1.73 -15.58 16.82
C ASP A 188 -1.33 -16.19 15.46
N ARG A 189 -0.15 -15.82 14.95
CA ARG A 189 0.47 -16.20 13.67
C ARG A 189 -0.08 -15.48 12.44
N PHE A 190 -0.90 -14.45 12.63
CA PHE A 190 -1.29 -13.53 11.58
C PHE A 190 -0.59 -12.20 11.83
N SER A 191 0.00 -11.64 10.78
CA SER A 191 0.62 -10.32 10.94
C SER A 191 -0.44 -9.24 11.11
N ASP A 192 -0.12 -8.16 11.83
CA ASP A 192 -0.97 -6.97 11.96
C ASP A 192 -1.48 -6.46 10.60
N ALA A 193 -0.65 -6.61 9.56
CA ALA A 193 -0.99 -6.21 8.19
C ALA A 193 -2.06 -7.12 7.57
N ASP A 194 -1.93 -8.44 7.73
CA ASP A 194 -2.93 -9.41 7.28
C ASP A 194 -4.24 -9.22 8.04
N GLU A 195 -4.15 -8.93 9.32
CA GLU A 195 -5.29 -8.66 10.18
C GLU A 195 -5.99 -7.34 9.86
N LEU A 196 -5.23 -6.28 9.59
CA LEU A 196 -5.77 -5.01 9.12
C LEU A 196 -6.55 -5.20 7.81
N ILE A 197 -6.00 -6.02 6.89
CA ILE A 197 -6.68 -6.39 5.64
C ILE A 197 -7.93 -7.21 5.94
N ALA A 198 -7.83 -8.22 6.82
CA ALA A 198 -8.94 -9.07 7.22
C ALA A 198 -10.04 -8.31 7.98
N GLY A 199 -9.69 -7.15 8.56
CA GLY A 199 -10.53 -6.42 9.48
C GLY A 199 -10.62 -7.10 10.84
N THR A 200 -9.55 -7.77 11.28
CA THR A 200 -9.37 -8.31 12.63
C THR A 200 -8.47 -7.38 13.45
N ALA A 201 -8.12 -7.77 14.68
CA ALA A 201 -7.55 -6.88 15.67
C ALA A 201 -6.19 -7.43 16.10
N ALA A 202 -5.12 -6.72 15.74
CA ALA A 202 -3.73 -6.99 16.10
C ALA A 202 -3.50 -7.21 17.59
N ASP A 203 -4.34 -6.62 18.43
CA ASP A 203 -4.21 -6.67 19.87
C ASP A 203 -5.08 -7.73 20.55
N ASP A 204 -5.75 -8.62 19.79
CA ASP A 204 -6.67 -9.62 20.33
C ASP A 204 -6.53 -10.98 19.61
N PRO A 205 -5.87 -11.98 20.23
CA PRO A 205 -5.58 -13.26 19.60
C PRO A 205 -6.82 -14.15 19.45
N ALA A 206 -8.00 -13.64 19.81
CA ALA A 206 -9.29 -14.25 19.54
C ALA A 206 -10.04 -13.62 18.33
N SER A 207 -9.47 -12.58 17.72
CA SER A 207 -10.02 -11.79 16.63
C SER A 207 -9.66 -12.42 15.29
N PHE A 208 -10.51 -13.31 14.78
CA PHE A 208 -10.29 -13.96 13.49
C PHE A 208 -11.42 -13.64 12.52
N LEU A 209 -11.11 -13.58 11.22
CA LEU A 209 -12.12 -13.71 10.17
C LEU A 209 -12.62 -15.15 10.16
N ARG A 210 -13.80 -15.36 10.73
CA ARG A 210 -14.40 -16.69 10.87
C ARG A 210 -15.88 -16.65 10.56
N VAL A 211 -16.36 -17.71 9.91
CA VAL A 211 -17.80 -17.98 9.85
C VAL A 211 -18.25 -18.36 11.26
N THR A 212 -19.12 -17.55 11.85
CA THR A 212 -19.61 -17.68 13.24
C THR A 212 -20.92 -18.44 13.31
N PHE A 213 -21.72 -18.39 12.24
CA PHE A 213 -23.02 -19.05 12.18
C PHE A 213 -23.32 -19.56 10.78
N ILE A 214 -23.93 -20.74 10.72
CA ILE A 214 -24.46 -21.35 9.50
C ILE A 214 -25.84 -21.91 9.81
N GLN A 215 -26.84 -21.50 9.04
CA GLN A 215 -28.17 -22.12 9.07
C GLN A 215 -28.56 -22.54 7.66
N THR A 216 -28.88 -23.82 7.48
CA THR A 216 -29.25 -24.36 6.18
C THR A 216 -30.76 -24.55 6.05
N SER A 217 -31.22 -24.38 4.82
CA SER A 217 -32.54 -24.78 4.34
C SER A 217 -32.37 -25.79 3.20
N VAL A 218 -33.45 -26.09 2.47
CA VAL A 218 -33.39 -27.00 1.32
C VAL A 218 -32.60 -26.39 0.16
N THR A 219 -32.71 -25.08 -0.04
CA THR A 219 -32.15 -24.40 -1.23
C THR A 219 -31.07 -23.37 -0.92
N ASN A 220 -31.01 -22.86 0.32
CA ASN A 220 -30.08 -21.79 0.71
C ASN A 220 -29.41 -22.10 2.05
N ALA A 221 -28.24 -21.51 2.29
CA ALA A 221 -27.60 -21.37 3.59
C ALA A 221 -27.52 -19.89 3.96
N LEU A 222 -27.92 -19.53 5.18
CA LEU A 222 -27.54 -18.27 5.83
C LEU A 222 -26.14 -18.45 6.41
N LEU A 223 -25.20 -17.61 5.98
CA LEU A 223 -23.86 -17.52 6.54
C LEU A 223 -23.74 -16.24 7.33
N GLU A 224 -23.13 -16.30 8.51
CA GLU A 224 -22.68 -15.14 9.28
C GLU A 224 -21.20 -15.28 9.58
N TRP A 225 -20.45 -14.18 9.51
CA TRP A 225 -19.02 -14.14 9.80
C TRP A 225 -18.64 -12.85 10.51
N THR A 226 -17.56 -12.89 11.28
CA THR A 226 -16.93 -11.69 11.87
C THR A 226 -16.51 -10.72 10.79
N SER A 227 -16.82 -9.44 10.96
CA SER A 227 -16.59 -8.43 9.92
C SER A 227 -16.45 -7.02 10.47
N ARG A 228 -15.78 -6.12 9.74
CA ARG A 228 -15.72 -4.69 10.08
C ARG A 228 -16.53 -3.83 9.11
N PRO A 229 -17.18 -2.76 9.60
CA PRO A 229 -17.88 -1.79 8.75
C PRO A 229 -16.96 -1.22 7.66
N GLY A 230 -17.51 -1.01 6.47
CA GLY A 230 -16.77 -0.43 5.35
C GLY A 230 -15.91 -1.42 4.55
N ARG A 231 -15.88 -2.70 4.92
CA ARG A 231 -15.18 -3.76 4.18
C ARG A 231 -16.09 -4.47 3.18
N TRP A 232 -15.48 -4.93 2.09
CA TRP A 232 -16.11 -5.81 1.10
C TRP A 232 -15.65 -7.25 1.34
N TYR A 233 -16.59 -8.17 1.32
CA TYR A 233 -16.35 -9.61 1.47
C TYR A 233 -16.80 -10.32 0.21
N ARG A 234 -15.95 -11.22 -0.31
CA ARG A 234 -16.30 -12.13 -1.39
C ARG A 234 -16.64 -13.50 -0.82
N ILE A 235 -17.76 -14.03 -1.28
CA ILE A 235 -18.18 -15.39 -0.97
C ILE A 235 -17.85 -16.29 -2.15
N HIS A 236 -17.16 -17.38 -1.84
CA HIS A 236 -16.86 -18.46 -2.77
C HIS A 236 -17.64 -19.70 -2.38
N GLN A 237 -17.94 -20.54 -3.37
CA GLN A 237 -18.62 -21.81 -3.21
C GLN A 237 -17.87 -22.93 -3.97
N ALA A 238 -17.99 -24.16 -3.47
CA ALA A 238 -17.46 -25.35 -4.09
C ALA A 238 -18.36 -26.58 -3.84
N GLY A 239 -18.29 -27.57 -4.72
CA GLY A 239 -18.96 -28.88 -4.54
C GLY A 239 -18.20 -29.85 -3.63
N SER A 240 -16.93 -29.55 -3.33
CA SER A 240 -16.05 -30.34 -2.46
C SER A 240 -15.21 -29.40 -1.61
N VAL A 241 -14.74 -29.91 -0.47
CA VAL A 241 -13.90 -29.14 0.47
C VAL A 241 -12.60 -28.65 -0.18
N ASP A 242 -12.02 -29.44 -1.08
CA ASP A 242 -10.76 -29.13 -1.79
C ASP A 242 -10.95 -28.20 -2.99
N GLY A 243 -12.19 -27.78 -3.30
CA GLY A 243 -12.49 -26.95 -4.46
C GLY A 243 -12.60 -27.72 -5.79
N PRO A 244 -12.62 -27.02 -6.93
CA PRO A 244 -12.31 -25.60 -7.08
C PRO A 244 -13.38 -24.69 -6.49
N TYR A 245 -12.94 -23.59 -5.87
CA TYR A 245 -13.82 -22.53 -5.37
C TYR A 245 -14.08 -21.50 -6.47
N ALA A 246 -15.35 -21.17 -6.66
CA ALA A 246 -15.79 -20.13 -7.59
C ALA A 246 -16.68 -19.11 -6.85
N PRO A 247 -16.82 -17.86 -7.34
CA PRO A 247 -17.72 -16.90 -6.70
C PRO A 247 -19.15 -17.43 -6.57
N SER A 248 -19.78 -17.23 -5.40
CA SER A 248 -21.18 -17.57 -5.18
C SER A 248 -22.12 -16.47 -5.69
N SER A 249 -23.43 -16.63 -5.48
CA SER A 249 -24.42 -15.59 -5.69
C SER A 249 -25.15 -15.31 -4.37
N PRO A 250 -25.10 -14.10 -3.80
CA PRO A 250 -24.30 -12.95 -4.23
C PRO A 250 -22.79 -13.18 -4.03
N ALA A 251 -21.98 -12.66 -4.95
CA ALA A 251 -20.53 -12.85 -4.90
C ALA A 251 -19.82 -11.88 -3.94
N LEU A 252 -20.36 -10.67 -3.76
CA LEU A 252 -19.72 -9.55 -3.08
C LEU A 252 -20.71 -8.90 -2.12
N ILE A 253 -20.31 -8.76 -0.86
CA ILE A 253 -21.14 -8.22 0.22
C ILE A 253 -20.39 -7.04 0.85
N TYR A 254 -21.06 -5.91 0.99
CA TYR A 254 -20.54 -4.76 1.74
C TYR A 254 -21.04 -4.80 3.18
N SER A 255 -20.12 -4.70 4.14
CA SER A 255 -20.47 -4.65 5.56
C SER A 255 -20.90 -3.24 5.98
N GLN A 256 -22.14 -3.13 6.48
CA GLN A 256 -22.77 -1.87 6.88
C GLN A 256 -22.54 -1.51 8.36
N GLY A 257 -21.94 -2.42 9.14
CA GLY A 257 -21.61 -2.23 10.57
C GLY A 257 -22.48 -3.08 11.49
N ASP A 258 -21.84 -3.94 12.28
CA ASP A 258 -22.31 -4.61 13.52
C ASP A 258 -21.38 -5.79 13.91
N ASP A 259 -20.05 -5.68 13.72
CA ASP A 259 -19.01 -6.72 13.96
C ASP A 259 -19.22 -8.08 13.26
N VAL A 260 -20.36 -8.26 12.60
CA VAL A 260 -20.81 -9.46 11.92
C VAL A 260 -21.55 -9.05 10.65
N THR A 261 -21.31 -9.78 9.57
CA THR A 261 -22.05 -9.63 8.32
C THR A 261 -22.71 -10.96 8.02
N SER A 262 -23.92 -10.90 7.46
CA SER A 262 -24.66 -12.09 7.05
C SER A 262 -25.15 -12.01 5.61
N THR A 263 -25.24 -13.16 4.96
CA THR A 263 -25.87 -13.28 3.64
C THR A 263 -26.43 -14.69 3.44
N GLU A 264 -27.48 -14.78 2.62
CA GLU A 264 -27.92 -16.06 2.08
C GLU A 264 -27.12 -16.43 0.83
N VAL A 265 -26.76 -17.71 0.70
CA VAL A 265 -26.09 -18.31 -0.46
C VAL A 265 -26.82 -19.58 -0.93
N PRO A 266 -26.81 -19.91 -2.23
CA PRO A 266 -27.53 -21.05 -2.77
C PRO A 266 -26.81 -22.37 -2.50
N ILE A 267 -27.54 -23.36 -1.99
CA ILE A 267 -27.07 -24.74 -1.87
C ILE A 267 -27.34 -25.49 -3.17
N SER A 268 -26.31 -26.14 -3.70
CA SER A 268 -26.42 -27.04 -4.85
C SER A 268 -25.31 -28.09 -4.82
N PRO A 269 -25.31 -29.13 -5.69
CA PRO A 269 -24.18 -30.05 -5.82
C PRO A 269 -22.84 -29.35 -6.15
N LEU A 270 -22.88 -28.12 -6.69
CA LEU A 270 -21.69 -27.31 -6.97
C LEU A 270 -21.40 -26.26 -5.88
N ALA A 271 -22.25 -26.18 -4.84
CA ALA A 271 -22.22 -25.18 -3.78
C ALA A 271 -22.63 -25.83 -2.45
N GLN A 272 -21.72 -26.64 -1.90
CA GLN A 272 -21.87 -27.32 -0.61
C GLN A 272 -20.88 -26.79 0.44
N PHE A 273 -19.77 -26.22 -0.01
CA PHE A 273 -18.72 -25.63 0.82
C PHE A 273 -18.57 -24.17 0.46
N TYR A 274 -18.36 -23.32 1.47
CA TYR A 274 -18.23 -21.88 1.29
C TYR A 274 -16.96 -21.34 1.95
N ARG A 275 -16.39 -20.31 1.34
CA ARG A 275 -15.27 -19.54 1.89
C ARG A 275 -15.60 -18.06 1.81
N VAL A 276 -15.29 -17.34 2.88
CA VAL A 276 -15.34 -15.87 2.92
C VAL A 276 -13.92 -15.34 2.78
N THR A 277 -13.72 -14.32 1.95
CA THR A 277 -12.46 -13.58 1.82
C THR A 277 -12.74 -12.09 1.85
N VAL A 278 -11.79 -11.29 2.33
CA VAL A 278 -11.86 -9.83 2.18
C VAL A 278 -11.43 -9.44 0.76
N GLU A 279 -12.08 -8.41 0.21
CA GLU A 279 -11.74 -7.82 -1.09
C GLU A 279 -11.28 -6.37 -0.91
N ASN A 280 -10.17 -6.03 -1.57
CA ASN A 280 -9.71 -4.66 -1.73
C ASN A 280 -10.31 -4.12 -3.03
N LEU A 281 -11.39 -3.33 -2.92
CA LEU A 281 -12.04 -2.63 -4.03
C LEU A 281 -11.64 -1.15 -4.07
#